data_AF-A0AA95JYG9-F1
#
_entry.id   AF-A0AA95JYG9-F1
#
_cell.length_a   1.000
_cell.length_b   1.000
_cell.length_c   1.000
_cell.angle_alpha   90.00
_cell.angle_beta   90.00
_cell.angle_gamma   90.00
#
_symmetry.space_group_name_H-M   'P 1'
#
loop_
_entity.id
_entity.type
_entity.pdbx_description
1 polymer ?
#
loop_
_entity_poly.entity_id
_entity_poly.type
_entity_poly.pdbx_seq_one_letter_code
_entity_poly.pdbx_strand_id
1 'polypeptide(L)'
;MQNIVPEQILYYLKKQNQTDYAFLVYQNTVYFAQNIVTNDSPLTAVTKLIQGISEQYKDNAHSILRKKIYTSYFPTNKCLGMIKVAAKRFAYLSSSQTNLFPIPFEIIEIKYSIHYEINNDIKEFLHGLMLKNSKECMQAALALKEKVTIKNSLALSDRKIAAILVDENYNVLAYGLNSNAKNRTRHAEIDLIYRFYNQNKKKLPKNSKLFITLKPCIMCSNMITECAEDIVNIKVYYFEKDNGTFSKKTTLDSEIKCSLASKTSSSILEHLYLLN
;
A
#
# COMPACT_ATOMS: atom_id res chain seq x y z
N MET A 1 -18.08 28.71 -18.70
CA MET A 1 -18.19 27.31 -18.21
C MET A 1 -18.80 27.36 -16.82
N GLN A 2 -19.94 26.70 -16.60
CA GLN A 2 -20.49 26.58 -15.25
C GLN A 2 -19.50 25.82 -14.36
N ASN A 3 -19.20 26.37 -13.18
CA ASN A 3 -18.39 25.70 -12.18
C ASN A 3 -19.22 24.57 -11.58
N ILE A 4 -19.04 23.36 -12.09
CA ILE A 4 -19.67 22.18 -11.48
C ILE A 4 -19.05 21.96 -10.12
N VAL A 5 -19.91 21.89 -9.12
CA VAL A 5 -19.49 21.75 -7.73
C VAL A 5 -19.36 20.25 -7.42
N PRO A 6 -18.28 19.77 -6.78
CA PRO A 6 -18.08 18.36 -6.46
C PRO A 6 -19.28 17.66 -5.79
N GLU A 7 -20.08 18.40 -5.04
CA GLU A 7 -21.30 17.96 -4.37
C GLU A 7 -22.38 17.51 -5.36
N GLN A 8 -22.45 18.12 -6.55
CA GLN A 8 -23.37 17.69 -7.63
C GLN A 8 -22.91 16.36 -8.26
N ILE A 9 -21.60 16.19 -8.45
CA ILE A 9 -21.02 14.93 -8.92
C ILE A 9 -21.31 13.82 -7.91
N LEU A 10 -21.08 14.09 -6.62
CA LEU A 10 -21.37 13.13 -5.58
C LEU A 10 -22.86 12.77 -5.51
N TYR A 11 -23.76 13.74 -5.67
CA TYR A 11 -25.19 13.49 -5.75
C TYR A 11 -25.52 12.50 -6.86
N TYR A 12 -24.98 12.74 -8.06
CA TYR A 12 -25.20 11.87 -9.22
C TYR A 12 -24.69 10.44 -8.98
N LEU A 13 -23.48 10.29 -8.43
CA LEU A 13 -22.91 8.97 -8.10
C LEU A 13 -23.76 8.24 -7.05
N LYS A 14 -24.18 8.93 -5.98
CA LYS A 14 -25.02 8.33 -4.92
C LYS A 14 -26.41 7.93 -5.39
N LYS A 15 -26.95 8.57 -6.44
CA LYS A 15 -28.24 8.17 -7.04
C LYS A 15 -28.16 6.79 -7.68
N GLN A 16 -26.97 6.37 -8.13
CA GLN A 16 -26.78 5.05 -8.74
C GLN A 16 -26.79 3.95 -7.66
N ASN A 17 -25.98 4.10 -6.61
CA ASN A 17 -25.92 3.15 -5.48
C ASN A 17 -25.49 3.86 -4.17
N GLN A 18 -25.99 3.38 -3.03
CA GLN A 18 -25.61 3.87 -1.70
C GLN A 18 -24.31 3.21 -1.20
N THR A 19 -23.18 3.56 -1.81
CA THR A 19 -21.85 3.05 -1.44
C THR A 19 -20.86 4.18 -1.15
N ASP A 20 -19.68 3.82 -0.67
CA ASP A 20 -18.57 4.74 -0.54
C ASP A 20 -17.94 5.03 -1.92
N TYR A 21 -17.72 6.30 -2.21
CA TYR A 21 -17.12 6.79 -3.44
C TYR A 21 -15.85 7.59 -3.17
N ALA A 22 -14.90 7.48 -4.09
CA ALA A 22 -13.81 8.41 -4.28
C ALA A 22 -13.78 8.82 -5.75
N PHE A 23 -13.61 10.11 -6.03
CA PHE A 23 -13.57 10.60 -7.40
C PHE A 23 -12.65 11.81 -7.56
N LEU A 24 -12.30 12.13 -8.81
CA LEU A 24 -11.61 13.35 -9.19
C LEU A 24 -12.08 13.79 -10.58
N VAL A 25 -11.79 15.05 -10.93
CA VAL A 25 -12.11 15.61 -12.25
C VAL A 25 -10.83 15.98 -12.98
N TYR A 26 -10.68 15.50 -14.22
CA TYR A 26 -9.55 15.81 -15.10
C TYR A 26 -10.02 15.88 -16.56
N GLN A 27 -9.73 16.98 -17.26
CA GLN A 27 -10.07 17.19 -18.69
C GLN A 27 -11.51 16.77 -19.05
N ASN A 28 -12.49 17.39 -18.39
CA ASN A 28 -13.91 17.09 -18.56
C ASN A 28 -14.34 15.63 -18.30
N THR A 29 -13.52 14.87 -17.58
CA THR A 29 -13.83 13.49 -17.18
C THR A 29 -13.86 13.39 -15.66
N VAL A 30 -14.91 12.76 -15.13
CA VAL A 30 -15.01 12.32 -13.74
C VAL A 30 -14.51 10.87 -13.68
N TYR A 31 -13.37 10.68 -13.03
CA TYR A 31 -12.89 9.35 -12.69
C TYR A 31 -13.36 9.02 -11.30
N PHE A 32 -14.08 7.92 -11.12
CA PHE A 32 -14.58 7.51 -9.80
C PHE A 32 -14.33 6.04 -9.54
N ALA A 33 -14.22 5.67 -8.27
CA ALA A 33 -14.26 4.28 -7.84
C ALA A 33 -15.22 4.14 -6.67
N GLN A 34 -15.82 2.96 -6.55
CA GLN A 34 -16.76 2.64 -5.47
C GLN A 34 -16.21 1.51 -4.59
N ASN A 35 -16.61 1.54 -3.32
CA ASN A 35 -16.37 0.44 -2.40
C ASN A 35 -17.68 -0.19 -1.95
N ILE A 36 -17.87 -1.44 -2.36
CA ILE A 36 -18.86 -2.33 -1.76
C ILE A 36 -18.20 -2.87 -0.49
N VAL A 37 -18.75 -2.51 0.66
CA VAL A 37 -18.15 -2.70 1.98
C VAL A 37 -17.74 -4.16 2.18
N THR A 38 -16.43 -4.37 2.34
CA THR A 38 -15.86 -5.59 2.90
C THR A 38 -14.86 -5.14 3.96
N ASN A 39 -15.17 -5.39 5.24
CA ASN A 39 -14.41 -4.85 6.38
C ASN A 39 -12.92 -5.28 6.39
N ASP A 40 -12.59 -6.34 5.66
CA ASP A 40 -11.27 -6.94 5.66
C ASP A 40 -10.42 -6.63 4.41
N SER A 41 -10.97 -5.88 3.44
CA SER A 41 -10.24 -5.59 2.21
C SER A 41 -9.19 -4.50 2.40
N PRO A 42 -7.98 -4.66 1.83
CA PRO A 42 -7.04 -3.55 1.70
C PRO A 42 -7.51 -2.56 0.62
N LEU A 43 -8.58 -2.89 -0.13
CA LEU A 43 -9.20 -2.01 -1.10
C LEU A 43 -10.29 -1.14 -0.48
N THR A 44 -10.22 0.16 -0.73
CA THR A 44 -11.26 1.15 -0.49
C THR A 44 -11.55 1.88 -1.80
N ALA A 45 -12.54 2.76 -1.83
CA ALA A 45 -12.80 3.56 -3.03
C ALA A 45 -11.56 4.40 -3.39
N VAL A 46 -10.91 5.02 -2.39
CA VAL A 46 -9.66 5.77 -2.58
C VAL A 46 -8.54 4.90 -3.14
N THR A 47 -8.30 3.72 -2.54
CA THR A 47 -7.18 2.89 -3.00
C THR A 47 -7.45 2.29 -4.37
N LYS A 48 -8.70 1.89 -4.68
CA LYS A 48 -9.10 1.46 -6.03
C LYS A 48 -8.91 2.57 -7.07
N LEU A 49 -9.33 3.79 -6.76
CA LEU A 49 -9.16 4.94 -7.66
C LEU A 49 -7.68 5.18 -7.97
N ILE A 50 -6.84 5.25 -6.94
CA ILE A 50 -5.39 5.53 -7.09
C ILE A 50 -4.68 4.40 -7.85
N GLN A 51 -4.94 3.16 -7.48
CA GLN A 51 -4.32 1.99 -8.10
C GLN A 51 -4.79 1.83 -9.54
N GLY A 52 -6.10 1.88 -9.78
CA GLY A 52 -6.67 1.72 -11.11
C GLY A 52 -6.26 2.83 -12.08
N ILE A 53 -6.19 4.08 -11.65
CA ILE A 53 -5.66 5.16 -12.51
C ILE A 53 -4.20 4.90 -12.88
N SER A 54 -3.38 4.48 -11.92
CA SER A 54 -1.97 4.17 -12.17
C SER A 54 -1.78 3.02 -13.17
N GLU A 55 -2.68 2.03 -13.17
CA GLU A 55 -2.60 0.88 -14.07
C GLU A 55 -3.21 1.14 -15.44
N GLN A 56 -4.37 1.78 -15.50
CA GLN A 56 -5.13 2.00 -16.75
C GLN A 56 -4.60 3.21 -17.55
N TYR A 57 -4.00 4.20 -16.89
CA TYR A 57 -3.58 5.46 -17.50
C TYR A 57 -2.09 5.75 -17.25
N LYS A 58 -1.20 4.75 -17.43
CA LYS A 58 0.23 4.81 -17.05
C LYS A 58 0.94 6.12 -17.42
N ASP A 59 0.72 6.62 -18.64
CA ASP A 59 1.41 7.82 -19.15
C ASP A 59 0.90 9.11 -18.51
N ASN A 60 -0.37 9.14 -18.08
CA ASN A 60 -1.05 10.32 -17.56
C ASN A 60 -1.39 10.21 -16.07
N ALA A 61 -1.11 9.07 -15.43
CA ALA A 61 -1.55 8.75 -14.08
C ALA A 61 -1.10 9.82 -13.07
N HIS A 62 0.13 10.31 -13.19
CA HIS A 62 0.62 11.39 -12.34
C HIS A 62 -0.20 12.67 -12.52
N SER A 63 -0.41 13.12 -13.76
CA SER A 63 -1.20 14.31 -14.07
C SER A 63 -2.65 14.23 -13.58
N ILE A 64 -3.27 13.06 -13.73
CA ILE A 64 -4.64 12.78 -13.26
C ILE A 64 -4.67 12.79 -11.73
N LEU A 65 -3.82 12.00 -11.07
CA LEU A 65 -3.81 11.85 -9.62
C LEU A 65 -3.39 13.11 -8.88
N ARG A 66 -2.70 14.05 -9.53
CA ARG A 66 -2.40 15.36 -8.92
C ARG A 66 -3.64 16.21 -8.71
N LYS A 67 -4.79 15.90 -9.32
CA LYS A 67 -6.06 16.57 -9.02
C LYS A 67 -6.54 16.19 -7.61
N LYS A 68 -7.41 17.03 -7.04
CA LYS A 68 -7.94 16.81 -5.69
C LYS A 68 -8.88 15.60 -5.74
N ILE A 69 -8.66 14.63 -4.86
CA ILE A 69 -9.57 13.49 -4.67
C ILE A 69 -10.70 13.90 -3.72
N TYR A 70 -11.94 13.68 -4.12
CA TYR A 70 -13.12 13.88 -3.30
C TYR A 70 -13.64 12.55 -2.79
N THR A 71 -14.08 12.49 -1.53
CA THR A 71 -14.64 11.26 -0.94
C THR A 71 -16.02 11.51 -0.35
N SER A 72 -16.86 10.48 -0.42
CA SER A 72 -18.19 10.48 0.21
C SER A 72 -18.20 10.02 1.67
N TYR A 73 -17.03 9.65 2.18
CA TYR A 73 -16.77 9.12 3.52
C TYR A 73 -15.47 9.72 4.06
N PHE A 74 -15.31 9.68 5.38
CA PHE A 74 -14.07 10.15 6.01
C PHE A 74 -12.93 9.18 5.70
N PRO A 75 -11.84 9.60 5.03
CA PRO A 75 -10.78 8.69 4.63
C PRO A 75 -10.06 8.09 5.85
N THR A 76 -9.88 6.76 5.86
CA THR A 76 -9.08 6.07 6.90
C THR A 76 -7.58 6.36 6.75
N ASN A 77 -6.76 5.94 7.71
CA ASN A 77 -5.32 6.16 7.70
C ASN A 77 -4.63 5.53 6.47
N LYS A 78 -5.05 4.35 5.99
CA LYS A 78 -4.54 3.72 4.77
C LYS A 78 -4.90 4.54 3.52
N CYS A 79 -6.10 5.13 3.48
CA CYS A 79 -6.50 6.07 2.42
C CYS A 79 -5.60 7.31 2.44
N LEU A 80 -5.43 7.93 3.60
CA LEU A 80 -4.60 9.13 3.76
C LEU A 80 -3.12 8.86 3.41
N GLY A 81 -2.60 7.70 3.79
CA GLY A 81 -1.26 7.26 3.41
C GLY A 81 -1.06 7.20 1.90
N MET A 82 -1.99 6.57 1.18
CA MET A 82 -1.96 6.50 -0.28
C MET A 82 -2.13 7.87 -0.94
N ILE A 83 -3.09 8.67 -0.48
CA ILE A 83 -3.28 10.04 -0.98
C ILE A 83 -1.99 10.84 -0.79
N LYS A 84 -1.34 10.75 0.38
CA LYS A 84 -0.09 11.47 0.68
C LYS A 84 1.05 11.06 -0.26
N VAL A 85 1.08 9.85 -0.80
CA VAL A 85 2.11 9.42 -1.76
C VAL A 85 1.72 9.83 -3.19
N ALA A 86 0.51 9.48 -3.64
CA ALA A 86 0.11 9.57 -5.03
C ALA A 86 -0.50 10.94 -5.42
N ALA A 87 -1.44 11.45 -4.63
CA ALA A 87 -2.33 12.54 -5.04
C ALA A 87 -2.08 13.89 -4.33
N LYS A 88 -1.55 13.85 -3.11
CA LYS A 88 -1.26 14.96 -2.19
C LYS A 88 -2.48 15.76 -1.69
N ARG A 89 -3.62 15.72 -2.36
CA ARG A 89 -4.78 16.59 -2.06
C ARG A 89 -6.06 15.78 -2.00
N PHE A 90 -6.87 16.01 -0.97
CA PHE A 90 -8.21 15.46 -0.89
C PHE A 90 -9.21 16.43 -0.24
N ALA A 91 -10.49 16.14 -0.36
CA ALA A 91 -11.57 16.74 0.41
C ALA A 91 -12.67 15.70 0.70
N TYR A 92 -13.19 15.72 1.92
CA TYR A 92 -14.39 14.96 2.28
C TYR A 92 -15.63 15.82 2.02
N LEU A 93 -16.64 15.23 1.39
CA LEU A 93 -17.92 15.88 1.12
C LEU A 93 -19.00 15.30 2.05
N SER A 94 -19.43 16.10 3.02
CA SER A 94 -20.43 15.69 4.02
C SER A 94 -21.86 15.62 3.49
N SER A 95 -22.14 16.36 2.41
CA SER A 95 -23.46 16.42 1.80
C SER A 95 -23.36 16.50 0.28
N SER A 96 -24.43 16.12 -0.39
CA SER A 96 -24.59 16.22 -1.84
C SER A 96 -25.60 17.32 -2.16
N GLN A 97 -25.33 18.18 -3.14
CA GLN A 97 -26.25 19.25 -3.55
C GLN A 97 -27.25 18.72 -4.60
N THR A 98 -28.50 19.14 -4.48
CA THR A 98 -29.64 18.68 -5.29
C THR A 98 -29.91 19.51 -6.53
N ASN A 99 -29.06 20.48 -6.89
CA ASN A 99 -29.25 21.24 -8.13
C ASN A 99 -28.93 20.34 -9.34
N LEU A 100 -30.00 19.74 -9.89
CA LEU A 100 -30.08 18.69 -10.92
C LEU A 100 -29.67 19.12 -12.34
N PHE A 101 -28.67 19.99 -12.49
CA PHE A 101 -28.14 20.22 -13.83
C PHE A 101 -27.45 18.94 -14.32
N PRO A 102 -27.65 18.54 -15.59
CA PRO A 102 -26.90 17.42 -16.16
C PRO A 102 -25.41 17.71 -16.03
N ILE A 103 -24.64 16.68 -15.68
CA ILE A 103 -23.18 16.80 -15.60
C ILE A 103 -22.64 16.67 -17.04
N PRO A 104 -22.15 17.74 -17.71
CA PRO A 104 -21.54 17.69 -19.03
C PRO A 104 -20.18 16.97 -19.07
N PHE A 105 -19.83 16.20 -18.04
CA PHE A 105 -18.59 15.45 -17.98
C PHE A 105 -18.83 14.00 -18.35
N GLU A 106 -17.84 13.41 -19.01
CA GLU A 106 -17.75 11.96 -19.13
C GLU A 106 -17.55 11.35 -17.73
N ILE A 107 -18.22 10.25 -17.41
CA ILE A 107 -18.14 9.60 -16.10
C ILE A 107 -17.58 8.19 -16.30
N ILE A 108 -16.39 7.95 -15.78
CA ILE A 108 -15.65 6.69 -15.94
C ILE A 108 -15.46 6.01 -14.58
N GLU A 109 -15.98 4.79 -14.45
CA GLU A 109 -15.71 3.95 -13.29
C GLU A 109 -14.33 3.28 -13.42
N ILE A 110 -13.46 3.56 -12.46
CA ILE A 110 -12.19 2.90 -12.26
C ILE A 110 -12.41 1.61 -11.49
N LYS A 111 -12.48 0.50 -12.23
CA LYS A 111 -12.47 -0.84 -11.65
C LYS A 111 -11.04 -1.28 -11.38
N TYR A 112 -10.76 -1.70 -10.15
CA TYR A 112 -9.46 -2.21 -9.77
C TYR A 112 -9.63 -3.49 -8.94
N SER A 113 -8.92 -4.53 -9.37
CA SER A 113 -8.71 -5.77 -8.63
C SER A 113 -7.23 -5.90 -8.28
N ILE A 114 -6.94 -6.58 -7.18
CA ILE A 114 -5.55 -6.82 -6.79
C ILE A 114 -4.90 -7.75 -7.82
N HIS A 115 -3.93 -7.20 -8.55
CA HIS A 115 -3.04 -7.96 -9.42
C HIS A 115 -1.64 -8.00 -8.82
N TYR A 116 -1.02 -9.19 -8.86
CA TYR A 116 0.38 -9.38 -8.51
C TYR A 116 1.01 -10.35 -9.50
N GLU A 117 2.30 -10.15 -9.78
CA GLU A 117 3.05 -11.05 -10.64
C GLU A 117 3.35 -12.35 -9.88
N ILE A 118 2.97 -13.48 -10.49
CA ILE A 118 3.32 -14.81 -10.00
C ILE A 118 4.74 -15.10 -10.49
N ASN A 119 5.71 -14.92 -9.60
CA ASN A 119 7.09 -15.27 -9.86
C ASN A 119 7.32 -16.69 -9.35
N ASN A 120 7.23 -17.68 -10.24
CA ASN A 120 7.38 -19.10 -9.89
C ASN A 120 8.76 -19.38 -9.28
N ASP A 121 9.81 -18.73 -9.79
CA ASP A 121 11.17 -18.83 -9.25
C ASP A 121 11.26 -18.36 -7.79
N ILE A 122 10.54 -17.28 -7.44
CA ILE A 122 10.46 -16.79 -6.07
C ILE A 122 9.67 -17.75 -5.19
N LYS A 123 8.57 -18.28 -5.71
CA LYS A 123 7.74 -19.23 -4.99
C LYS A 123 8.54 -20.50 -4.67
N GLU A 124 9.25 -21.04 -5.65
CA GLU A 124 10.14 -22.20 -5.49
C GLU A 124 11.27 -21.90 -4.50
N PHE A 125 11.93 -20.74 -4.64
CA PHE A 125 12.95 -20.29 -3.70
C PHE A 125 12.43 -20.29 -2.26
N LEU A 126 11.25 -19.67 -2.01
CA LEU A 126 10.69 -19.56 -0.66
C LEU A 126 10.16 -20.90 -0.12
N HIS A 127 9.60 -21.77 -0.97
CA HIS A 127 9.15 -23.10 -0.57
C HIS A 127 10.31 -24.01 -0.15
N GLY A 128 11.50 -23.82 -0.73
CA GLY A 128 12.70 -24.57 -0.36
C GLY A 128 13.35 -24.12 0.96
N LEU A 129 12.91 -23.02 1.55
CA LEU A 129 13.49 -22.50 2.79
C LEU A 129 12.84 -23.10 4.03
N MET A 130 13.67 -23.65 4.91
CA MET A 130 13.27 -24.05 6.27
C MET A 130 13.74 -22.97 7.25
N LEU A 131 13.01 -21.87 7.32
CA LEU A 131 13.34 -20.74 8.19
C LEU A 131 13.05 -21.08 9.65
N LYS A 132 14.02 -20.86 10.55
CA LYS A 132 13.92 -21.24 11.97
C LYS A 132 13.92 -20.06 12.93
N ASN A 133 14.35 -18.89 12.47
CA ASN A 133 14.54 -17.72 13.32
C ASN A 133 14.48 -16.41 12.52
N SER A 134 14.45 -15.30 13.26
CA SER A 134 14.40 -13.94 12.70
C SER A 134 15.58 -13.59 11.79
N LYS A 135 16.78 -14.14 12.03
CA LYS A 135 17.97 -13.85 11.22
C LYS A 135 17.82 -14.47 9.83
N GLU A 136 17.43 -15.73 9.75
CA GLU A 136 17.19 -16.44 8.49
C GLU A 136 16.05 -15.78 7.70
N CYS A 137 14.98 -15.34 8.38
CA CYS A 137 13.90 -14.59 7.74
C CYS A 137 14.39 -13.28 7.13
N MET A 138 15.21 -12.50 7.85
CA MET A 138 15.76 -11.28 7.30
C MET A 138 16.74 -11.55 6.14
N GLN A 139 17.53 -12.62 6.21
CA GLN A 139 18.40 -13.04 5.11
C GLN A 139 17.59 -13.42 3.87
N ALA A 140 16.47 -14.13 4.04
CA ALA A 140 15.55 -14.42 2.93
C ALA A 140 14.97 -13.14 2.32
N ALA A 141 14.56 -12.16 3.14
CA ALA A 141 14.11 -10.86 2.64
C ALA A 141 15.21 -10.11 1.87
N LEU A 142 16.46 -10.15 2.35
CA LEU A 142 17.61 -9.57 1.66
C LEU A 142 17.92 -10.29 0.34
N ALA A 143 17.78 -11.62 0.28
CA ALA A 143 17.92 -12.37 -0.97
C ALA A 143 16.83 -12.01 -1.99
N LEU A 144 15.58 -11.84 -1.54
CA LEU A 144 14.48 -11.37 -2.38
C LEU A 144 14.72 -9.95 -2.91
N LYS A 145 15.36 -9.08 -2.11
CA LYS A 145 15.72 -7.71 -2.49
C LYS A 145 16.49 -7.67 -3.81
N GLU A 146 17.35 -8.65 -4.06
CA GLU A 146 18.18 -8.73 -5.25
C GLU A 146 17.42 -9.16 -6.51
N LYS A 147 16.18 -9.66 -6.35
CA LYS A 147 15.26 -9.98 -7.46
C LYS A 147 14.41 -8.79 -7.92
N VAL A 148 14.55 -7.62 -7.28
CA VAL A 148 13.84 -6.40 -7.69
C VAL A 148 14.40 -5.87 -9.01
N THR A 149 13.51 -5.51 -9.94
CA THR A 149 13.90 -5.05 -11.28
C THR A 149 14.53 -3.67 -11.23
N ILE A 150 15.79 -3.55 -11.68
CA ILE A 150 16.49 -2.26 -11.83
C ILE A 150 16.59 -1.92 -13.31
N LYS A 151 16.09 -0.74 -13.69
CA LYS A 151 16.25 -0.17 -15.03
C LYS A 151 17.37 0.86 -15.04
N ASN A 152 17.88 1.18 -16.23
CA ASN A 152 19.03 2.07 -16.43
C ASN A 152 18.80 3.52 -15.96
N SER A 153 17.56 3.96 -15.71
CA SER A 153 17.26 5.29 -15.17
C SER A 153 16.58 5.22 -13.81
N LEU A 154 17.01 6.07 -12.89
CA LEU A 154 16.48 6.16 -11.50
C LEU A 154 14.97 6.39 -11.45
N ALA A 155 14.43 7.12 -12.43
CA ALA A 155 13.00 7.40 -12.52
C ALA A 155 12.16 6.17 -12.93
N LEU A 156 12.81 5.18 -13.56
CA LEU A 156 12.18 3.95 -14.05
C LEU A 156 12.63 2.71 -13.26
N SER A 157 13.58 2.84 -12.33
CA SER A 157 14.05 1.74 -11.49
C SER A 157 13.20 1.60 -10.24
N ASP A 158 12.83 0.37 -9.91
CA ASP A 158 12.29 0.08 -8.60
C ASP A 158 13.38 0.22 -7.54
N ARG A 159 13.04 0.69 -6.34
CA ARG A 159 14.01 0.65 -5.23
C ARG A 159 14.12 -0.78 -4.74
N LYS A 160 15.35 -1.28 -4.57
CA LYS A 160 15.68 -2.59 -3.99
C LYS A 160 15.13 -2.73 -2.57
N ILE A 161 13.85 -3.07 -2.46
CA ILE A 161 13.14 -3.26 -1.20
C ILE A 161 12.28 -4.53 -1.35
N ALA A 162 12.35 -5.39 -0.35
CA ALA A 162 11.55 -6.60 -0.25
C ALA A 162 10.97 -6.76 1.15
N ALA A 163 9.88 -7.52 1.24
CA ALA A 163 9.22 -7.86 2.49
C ALA A 163 8.78 -9.33 2.45
N ILE A 164 8.85 -10.01 3.59
CA ILE A 164 8.24 -11.32 3.80
C ILE A 164 7.32 -11.28 5.03
N LEU A 165 6.23 -12.02 4.93
CA LEU A 165 5.30 -12.30 6.02
C LEU A 165 5.48 -13.76 6.40
N VAL A 166 5.69 -14.02 7.69
CA VAL A 166 5.74 -15.37 8.23
C VAL A 166 4.77 -15.52 9.40
N ASP A 167 4.35 -16.75 9.66
CA ASP A 167 3.54 -17.08 10.83
C ASP A 167 4.35 -17.08 12.15
N GLU A 168 3.74 -17.57 13.23
CA GLU A 168 4.42 -17.69 14.53
C GLU A 168 5.59 -18.69 14.52
N ASN A 169 5.59 -19.65 13.59
CA ASN A 169 6.57 -20.73 13.43
C ASN A 169 7.58 -20.46 12.30
N TYR A 170 7.61 -19.25 11.74
CA TYR A 170 8.48 -18.84 10.63
C TYR A 170 8.15 -19.47 9.26
N ASN A 171 6.97 -20.06 9.09
CA ASN A 171 6.51 -20.48 7.77
C ASN A 171 6.14 -19.25 6.94
N VAL A 172 6.62 -19.18 5.69
CA VAL A 172 6.34 -18.06 4.79
C VAL A 172 4.88 -18.09 4.34
N LEU A 173 4.16 -17.00 4.62
CA LEU A 173 2.76 -16.80 4.24
C LEU A 173 2.62 -15.98 2.96
N ALA A 174 3.47 -14.96 2.80
CA ALA A 174 3.48 -14.09 1.64
C ALA A 174 4.80 -13.34 1.51
N TYR A 175 5.03 -12.75 0.35
CA TYR A 175 6.15 -11.84 0.09
C TYR A 175 5.71 -10.67 -0.78
N GLY A 176 6.50 -9.61 -0.76
CA GLY A 176 6.34 -8.48 -1.66
C GLY A 176 7.67 -7.92 -2.12
N LEU A 177 7.69 -7.47 -3.36
CA LEU A 177 8.80 -6.76 -3.97
C LEU A 177 8.30 -5.37 -4.34
N ASN A 178 9.13 -4.36 -4.14
CA ASN A 178 8.78 -3.02 -4.56
C ASN A 178 8.66 -2.94 -6.09
N SER A 179 7.55 -2.38 -6.57
CA SER A 179 7.25 -2.15 -7.98
C SER A 179 6.83 -0.69 -8.25
N ASN A 180 7.42 0.24 -7.48
CA ASN A 180 7.06 1.66 -7.50
C ASN A 180 7.31 2.39 -8.83
N ALA A 181 8.15 1.85 -9.71
CA ALA A 181 8.33 2.36 -11.06
C ALA A 181 7.08 2.15 -11.93
N LYS A 182 6.34 1.04 -11.71
CA LYS A 182 5.06 0.79 -12.37
C LYS A 182 3.95 1.63 -11.74
N ASN A 183 3.97 1.76 -10.42
CA ASN A 183 2.98 2.53 -9.67
C ASN A 183 3.56 2.97 -8.33
N ARG A 184 3.66 4.27 -8.11
CA ARG A 184 4.35 4.89 -6.96
C ARG A 184 3.86 4.44 -5.57
N THR A 185 2.71 3.78 -5.47
CA THR A 185 2.16 3.25 -4.22
C THR A 185 2.45 1.77 -3.98
N ARG A 186 2.97 1.05 -4.98
CA ARG A 186 3.28 -0.39 -4.92
C ARG A 186 4.64 -0.65 -4.26
N HIS A 187 4.74 -0.30 -2.98
CA HIS A 187 5.88 -0.67 -2.15
C HIS A 187 5.83 -2.17 -1.79
N ALA A 188 6.97 -2.73 -1.36
CA ALA A 188 7.08 -4.15 -1.02
C ALA A 188 6.03 -4.59 0.01
N GLU A 189 5.75 -3.77 1.00
CA GLU A 189 4.76 -4.03 2.05
C GLU A 189 3.33 -4.07 1.49
N ILE A 190 3.01 -3.17 0.55
CA ILE A 190 1.70 -3.13 -0.10
C ILE A 190 1.51 -4.36 -0.98
N ASP A 191 2.53 -4.74 -1.75
CA ASP A 191 2.51 -5.92 -2.61
C ASP A 191 2.38 -7.21 -1.80
N LEU A 192 3.04 -7.28 -0.64
CA LEU A 192 2.89 -8.38 0.32
C LEU A 192 1.46 -8.50 0.84
N ILE A 193 0.86 -7.40 1.30
CA ILE A 193 -0.52 -7.38 1.82
C ILE A 193 -1.51 -7.77 0.72
N TYR A 194 -1.33 -7.24 -0.48
CA TYR A 194 -2.15 -7.55 -1.65
C TYR A 194 -2.05 -9.02 -2.03
N ARG A 195 -0.83 -9.58 -2.07
CA ARG A 195 -0.62 -11.00 -2.34
C ARG A 195 -1.32 -11.88 -1.29
N PHE A 196 -1.08 -11.61 -0.01
CA PHE A 196 -1.69 -12.35 1.09
C PHE A 196 -3.22 -12.29 1.04
N TYR A 197 -3.79 -11.08 0.93
CA TYR A 197 -5.24 -10.89 0.90
C TYR A 197 -5.85 -11.56 -0.33
N ASN A 198 -5.24 -11.46 -1.50
CA ASN A 198 -5.84 -12.04 -2.69
C ASN A 198 -5.87 -13.58 -2.63
N GLN A 199 -4.88 -14.21 -1.99
CA GLN A 199 -4.82 -15.67 -1.77
C GLN A 199 -5.79 -16.15 -0.69
N ASN A 200 -5.91 -15.40 0.41
CA ASN A 200 -6.59 -15.89 1.62
C ASN A 200 -7.94 -15.22 1.89
N LYS A 201 -8.20 -14.08 1.24
CA LYS A 201 -9.34 -13.15 1.48
C LYS A 201 -9.49 -12.75 2.94
N LYS A 202 -8.36 -12.62 3.64
CA LYS A 202 -8.26 -12.34 5.08
C LYS A 202 -7.24 -11.25 5.38
N LYS A 203 -7.38 -10.62 6.55
CA LYS A 203 -6.39 -9.73 7.15
C LYS A 203 -5.12 -10.49 7.54
N LEU A 204 -4.02 -9.77 7.72
CA LEU A 204 -2.75 -10.33 8.20
C LEU A 204 -2.98 -11.04 9.54
N PRO A 205 -2.58 -12.31 9.70
CA PRO A 205 -2.90 -13.08 10.89
C PRO A 205 -2.26 -12.48 12.15
N LYS A 206 -2.94 -12.60 13.29
CA LYS A 206 -2.31 -12.34 14.60
C LYS A 206 -1.05 -13.18 14.79
N ASN A 207 -0.13 -12.72 15.65
CA ASN A 207 1.17 -13.36 15.95
C ASN A 207 2.14 -13.49 14.75
N SER A 208 1.76 -13.00 13.56
CA SER A 208 2.64 -13.02 12.40
C SER A 208 3.81 -12.03 12.56
N LYS A 209 4.84 -12.25 11.75
CA LYS A 209 6.05 -11.42 11.74
C LYS A 209 6.30 -10.92 10.32
N LEU A 210 6.57 -9.63 10.19
CA LEU A 210 7.04 -9.01 8.94
C LEU A 210 8.54 -8.78 9.02
N PHE A 211 9.26 -9.18 7.98
CA PHE A 211 10.68 -8.88 7.80
C PHE A 211 10.85 -8.06 6.53
N ILE A 212 11.34 -6.83 6.68
CA ILE A 212 11.31 -5.82 5.63
C ILE A 212 12.72 -5.24 5.47
N THR A 213 13.22 -5.12 4.25
CA THR A 213 14.61 -4.69 4.06
C THR A 213 14.82 -3.22 4.39
N LEU A 214 13.77 -2.39 4.33
CA LEU A 214 13.79 -0.97 4.67
C LEU A 214 12.62 -0.64 5.60
N LYS A 215 12.82 0.24 6.59
CA LYS A 215 11.76 0.67 7.51
C LYS A 215 10.50 1.13 6.74
N PRO A 216 9.30 0.64 7.10
CA PRO A 216 8.06 1.08 6.48
C PRO A 216 7.84 2.59 6.55
N CYS A 217 7.41 3.17 5.43
CA CYS A 217 6.96 4.55 5.38
C CYS A 217 5.53 4.67 5.93
N ILE A 218 5.06 5.89 6.20
CA ILE A 218 3.73 6.18 6.75
C ILE A 218 2.58 5.52 5.97
N MET A 219 2.68 5.43 4.64
CA MET A 219 1.68 4.74 3.83
C MET A 219 1.65 3.24 4.13
N CYS A 220 2.82 2.61 4.18
CA CYS A 220 2.96 1.17 4.41
C CYS A 220 2.60 0.82 5.85
N SER A 221 3.07 1.61 6.82
CA SER A 221 2.70 1.49 8.23
C SER A 221 1.18 1.55 8.44
N ASN A 222 0.49 2.54 7.85
CA ASN A 222 -0.96 2.65 7.97
C ASN A 222 -1.68 1.46 7.31
N MET A 223 -1.18 0.97 6.18
CA MET A 223 -1.75 -0.20 5.52
C MET A 223 -1.56 -1.46 6.37
N ILE A 224 -0.38 -1.67 6.96
CA ILE A 224 -0.10 -2.80 7.86
C ILE A 224 -1.04 -2.75 9.06
N THR A 225 -1.15 -1.60 9.74
CA THR A 225 -2.04 -1.42 10.90
C THR A 225 -3.50 -1.77 10.55
N GLU A 226 -4.05 -1.21 9.47
CA GLU A 226 -5.47 -1.43 9.12
C GLU A 226 -5.78 -2.80 8.51
N CYS A 227 -4.77 -3.47 7.94
CA CYS A 227 -4.94 -4.80 7.35
C CYS A 227 -4.52 -5.92 8.31
N ALA A 228 -4.13 -5.61 9.54
CA ALA A 228 -3.87 -6.59 10.58
C ALA A 228 -5.16 -7.04 11.27
N GLU A 229 -5.27 -8.33 11.58
CA GLU A 229 -6.30 -8.82 12.52
C GLU A 229 -6.08 -8.21 13.91
N ASP A 230 -4.83 -8.15 14.35
CA ASP A 230 -4.41 -7.55 15.61
C ASP A 230 -2.99 -6.99 15.47
N ILE A 231 -2.88 -5.67 15.33
CA ILE A 231 -1.59 -5.00 15.15
C ILE A 231 -0.68 -5.11 16.36
N VAL A 232 -1.23 -5.27 17.58
CA VAL A 232 -0.46 -5.32 18.82
C VAL A 232 0.41 -6.58 18.88
N ASN A 233 -0.09 -7.68 18.30
CA ASN A 233 0.59 -8.98 18.29
C ASN A 233 1.39 -9.25 17.01
N ILE A 234 1.35 -8.36 16.03
CA ILE A 234 2.22 -8.44 14.85
C ILE A 234 3.59 -7.85 15.17
N LYS A 235 4.65 -8.58 14.85
CA LYS A 235 6.04 -8.09 15.00
C LYS A 235 6.56 -7.60 13.66
N VAL A 236 7.11 -6.38 13.63
CA VAL A 236 7.71 -5.80 12.42
C VAL A 236 9.20 -5.62 12.63
N TYR A 237 9.99 -6.30 11.81
CA TYR A 237 11.45 -6.22 11.77
C TYR A 237 11.88 -5.54 10.48
N TYR A 238 12.87 -4.64 10.57
CA TYR A 238 13.49 -4.06 9.39
C TYR A 238 15.02 -4.02 9.47
N PHE A 239 15.67 -4.13 8.31
CA PHE A 239 17.13 -4.14 8.19
C PHE A 239 17.69 -2.71 8.17
N GLU A 240 17.31 -1.90 7.19
CA GLU A 240 17.75 -0.51 7.06
C GLU A 240 16.75 0.47 7.67
N LYS A 241 17.25 1.53 8.30
CA LYS A 241 16.44 2.70 8.63
C LYS A 241 16.26 3.55 7.37
N ASP A 242 15.04 4.04 7.14
CA ASP A 242 14.81 5.11 6.17
C ASP A 242 14.91 6.46 6.89
N ASN A 243 15.79 7.34 6.43
CA ASN A 243 15.96 8.70 6.97
C ASN A 243 14.97 9.72 6.37
N GLY A 244 14.17 9.30 5.39
CA GLY A 244 13.17 10.11 4.72
C GLY A 244 12.11 10.66 5.67
N THR A 245 11.45 11.75 5.25
CA THR A 245 10.40 12.37 6.08
C THR A 245 9.18 11.48 6.24
N PHE A 246 8.94 10.55 5.32
CA PHE A 246 7.80 9.63 5.36
C PHE A 246 7.98 8.45 6.32
N SER A 247 9.19 8.14 6.79
CA SER A 247 9.47 7.04 7.72
C SER A 247 9.49 7.46 9.20
N LYS A 248 9.27 8.74 9.47
CA LYS A 248 9.24 9.32 10.82
C LYS A 248 7.80 9.40 11.33
N LYS A 249 7.60 9.08 12.61
CA LYS A 249 6.31 9.18 13.32
C LYS A 249 5.18 8.44 12.59
N THR A 250 5.48 7.22 12.16
CA THR A 250 4.48 6.34 11.53
C THR A 250 3.59 5.69 12.60
N THR A 251 2.43 5.13 12.23
CA THR A 251 1.56 4.40 13.18
C THR A 251 2.29 3.27 13.88
N LEU A 252 3.20 2.59 13.19
CA LEU A 252 4.03 1.54 13.79
C LEU A 252 5.05 2.06 14.82
N ASP A 253 5.42 3.35 14.77
CA ASP A 253 6.29 3.94 15.80
C ASP A 253 5.52 4.19 17.12
N SER A 254 4.20 4.40 17.05
CA SER A 254 3.33 4.65 18.21
C SER A 254 2.65 3.37 18.73
N GLU A 255 2.34 2.41 17.87
CA GLU A 255 1.55 1.22 18.20
C GLU A 255 2.41 -0.01 18.50
N ILE A 256 3.64 -0.07 17.99
CA ILE A 256 4.54 -1.22 18.14
C ILE A 256 5.81 -0.79 18.88
N LYS A 257 6.25 -1.61 19.85
CA LYS A 257 7.66 -1.61 20.27
C LYS A 257 8.51 -2.08 19.08
N CYS A 258 8.74 -1.19 18.10
CA CYS A 258 9.57 -1.46 16.95
C CYS A 258 10.97 -1.81 17.45
N SER A 259 11.32 -3.09 17.35
CA SER A 259 12.67 -3.55 17.66
C SER A 259 13.46 -3.56 16.35
N LEU A 260 14.56 -2.79 16.32
CA LEU A 260 15.61 -3.06 15.35
C LEU A 260 16.02 -4.52 15.56
N ALA A 261 16.16 -5.29 14.47
CA ALA A 261 16.73 -6.62 14.55
C ALA A 261 18.16 -6.61 15.15
N SER A 262 18.77 -5.42 15.27
CA SER A 262 19.99 -5.13 16.04
C SER A 262 19.73 -4.09 17.15
N LYS A 263 19.24 -4.56 18.30
CA LYS A 263 19.52 -3.94 19.60
C LYS A 263 19.91 -5.04 20.58
N THR A 264 21.13 -5.55 20.43
CA THR A 264 21.88 -6.01 21.60
C THR A 264 22.18 -4.80 22.47
N SER A 265 22.09 -5.01 23.78
CA SER A 265 22.55 -4.08 24.82
C SER A 265 23.95 -3.57 24.52
N SER A 266 24.24 -2.37 25.00
CA SER A 266 25.46 -1.58 24.80
C SER A 266 26.75 -2.20 25.37
N SER A 267 27.11 -3.43 25.00
CA SER A 267 28.41 -4.01 25.37
C SER A 267 29.01 -5.01 24.38
N ILE A 268 28.41 -5.30 23.22
CA ILE A 268 29.06 -6.17 22.21
C ILE A 268 28.83 -5.58 20.81
N LEU A 269 29.70 -4.65 20.46
CA LEU A 269 29.79 -4.03 19.13
C LEU A 269 31.02 -4.58 18.40
N GLU A 270 31.25 -5.91 18.45
CA GLU A 270 32.43 -6.50 17.80
C GLU A 270 32.23 -7.71 16.89
N HIS A 271 31.06 -8.34 16.74
CA HIS A 271 30.96 -9.51 15.84
C HIS A 271 29.76 -9.48 14.90
N LEU A 272 29.86 -8.67 13.84
CA LEU A 272 29.26 -8.95 12.53
C LEU A 272 29.95 -8.20 11.36
N TYR A 273 31.22 -7.81 11.55
CA TYR A 273 32.23 -7.87 10.50
C TYR A 273 33.16 -9.02 10.92
N LEU A 274 33.51 -9.91 9.97
CA LEU A 274 34.16 -11.22 10.15
C LEU A 274 33.17 -12.36 10.46
N LEU A 275 32.72 -13.04 9.40
CA LEU A 275 33.08 -14.44 9.13
C LEU A 275 32.65 -14.75 7.69
N ASN A 276 33.69 -14.78 6.83
CA ASN A 276 33.78 -14.99 5.38
C ASN A 276 33.26 -13.87 4.49
#